data_AF-A0A2V6U0R0-F1
#
_entry.id   AF-A0A2V6U0R0-F1
#
_cell.length_a   1.000
_cell.length_b   1.000
_cell.length_c   1.000
_cell.angle_alpha   90.00
_cell.angle_beta   90.00
_cell.angle_gamma   90.00
#
_symmetry.space_group_name_H-M   'P 1'
#
loop_
_entity.id
_entity.type
_entity.pdbx_description
1 polymer ?
#
loop_
_entity_poly.entity_id
_entity_poly.type
_entity_poly.pdbx_seq_one_letter_code
_entity_poly.pdbx_strand_id
1 'polypeptide(L)'
;MTLAWIAAAGVITAASFVMGLAGFGIALVALAFLPYLMTPAAAIILLTIYAALFSAAMLVQLRRDVEPRAIADLLVGTLAGTPLGVWGLAALPASALNRLIGLMLVVAFVLESRGLYPEGLRGHRWGLGAGVAAGVLGGAVGTPGPPVVLYSATQGWSARGIKANLQAFFLVNQ
;
A
#
# COMPACT_ATOMS: atom_id res chain seq x y z
N MET A 1 22.82 9.24 23.06
CA MET A 1 21.85 9.05 21.96
C MET A 1 21.61 10.40 21.32
N THR A 2 21.88 10.57 20.02
CA THR A 2 21.69 11.87 19.36
C THR A 2 20.19 12.19 19.25
N LEU A 3 19.80 13.46 19.36
CA LEU A 3 18.41 13.94 19.26
C LEU A 3 17.71 13.41 17.99
N ALA A 4 18.46 13.23 16.90
CA ALA A 4 17.99 12.66 15.65
C ALA A 4 17.42 11.24 15.79
N TRP A 5 18.01 10.37 16.62
CA TRP A 5 17.49 9.01 16.84
C TRP A 5 16.17 9.00 17.61
N ILE A 6 16.02 9.92 18.57
CA ILE A 6 14.76 10.08 19.32
C ILE A 6 13.66 10.59 18.39
N ALA A 7 13.97 11.58 17.55
CA ALA A 7 13.05 12.09 16.54
C ALA A 7 12.64 11.01 15.53
N ALA A 8 13.60 10.22 15.04
CA ALA A 8 13.33 9.12 14.11
C ALA A 8 12.42 8.05 14.75
N ALA A 9 12.66 7.68 16.00
CA ALA A 9 11.79 6.76 16.73
C ALA A 9 10.36 7.30 16.84
N GLY A 10 10.19 8.60 17.16
CA GLY A 10 8.88 9.24 17.20
C GLY A 10 8.14 9.21 15.86
N VAL A 11 8.84 9.47 14.76
CA VAL A 11 8.27 9.37 13.40
C VAL A 11 7.81 7.94 13.10
N ILE A 12 8.64 6.93 13.40
CA ILE A 12 8.29 5.52 13.18
C ILE A 12 7.09 5.11 14.02
N THR A 13 7.01 5.57 15.27
CA THR A 13 5.86 5.32 16.15
C THR A 13 4.58 5.91 15.56
N ALA A 14 4.61 7.18 15.11
CA ALA A 14 3.45 7.81 14.48
C ALA A 14 3.05 7.11 13.18
N ALA A 15 4.02 6.74 12.33
CA ALA A 15 3.78 6.02 11.08
C ALA A 15 3.18 4.62 11.32
N SER A 16 3.70 3.90 12.32
CA SER A 16 3.19 2.58 12.72
C SER A 16 1.79 2.66 13.34
N PHE A 17 1.49 3.74 14.07
CA PHE A 17 0.15 4.00 14.59
C PHE A 17 -0.87 4.20 13.46
N VAL A 18 -0.54 5.03 12.45
CA VAL A 18 -1.36 5.20 11.25
C VAL A 18 -1.53 3.87 10.51
N MET A 19 -0.45 3.10 10.36
CA MET A 19 -0.51 1.76 9.75
C MET A 19 -1.43 0.81 10.53
N GLY A 20 -1.41 0.84 11.87
CA GLY A 20 -2.32 0.03 12.70
C GLY A 20 -3.78 0.43 12.57
N LEU A 21 -4.06 1.72 12.41
CA LEU A 21 -5.42 2.23 12.19
C LEU A 21 -5.93 1.89 10.79
N ALA A 22 -5.18 2.28 9.75
CA ALA A 22 -5.60 2.20 8.35
C ALA A 22 -5.28 0.85 7.67
N GLY A 23 -4.34 0.06 8.22
CA GLY A 23 -3.82 -1.15 7.57
C GLY A 23 -2.82 -0.88 6.44
N PHE A 24 -2.44 0.37 6.18
CA PHE A 24 -1.43 0.76 5.20
C PHE A 24 -0.83 2.13 5.56
N GLY A 25 0.17 2.58 4.81
CA GLY A 25 0.60 3.99 4.83
C GLY A 25 1.78 4.32 5.75
N ILE A 26 2.45 3.31 6.32
CA ILE A 26 3.70 3.53 7.08
C ILE A 26 4.72 4.32 6.26
N ALA A 27 4.93 3.95 4.99
CA ALA A 27 5.85 4.64 4.10
C ALA A 27 5.39 6.07 3.77
N LEU A 28 4.07 6.29 3.62
CA LEU A 28 3.51 7.63 3.34
C LEU A 28 3.80 8.62 4.47
N VAL A 29 3.61 8.19 5.73
CA VAL A 29 3.88 9.03 6.90
C VAL A 29 5.38 9.14 7.13
N ALA A 30 6.10 8.04 7.09
CA ALA A 30 7.50 7.98 7.45
C ALA A 30 8.42 8.71 6.45
N LEU A 31 8.24 8.50 5.14
CA LEU A 31 9.06 9.15 4.11
C LEU A 31 8.81 10.65 4.00
N ALA A 32 7.71 11.17 4.58
CA ALA A 32 7.50 12.60 4.70
C ALA A 32 8.47 13.27 5.69
N PHE A 33 9.03 12.52 6.65
CA PHE A 33 9.84 13.08 7.75
C PHE A 33 11.25 12.48 7.88
N LEU A 34 11.41 11.16 7.69
CA LEU A 34 12.69 10.47 7.89
C LEU A 34 13.83 10.97 6.98
N PRO A 35 13.62 11.36 5.72
CA PRO A 35 14.69 11.92 4.88
C PRO A 35 15.32 13.22 5.41
N TYR A 36 14.68 13.94 6.34
CA TYR A 36 15.28 15.09 7.02
C TYR A 36 16.24 14.70 8.14
N LEU A 37 16.17 13.45 8.62
CA LEU A 37 16.93 12.95 9.77
C LEU A 37 18.03 11.96 9.36
N MET A 38 17.87 11.29 8.22
CA MET A 38 18.79 10.29 7.69
C MET A 38 18.77 10.26 6.17
N THR A 39 19.69 9.52 5.56
CA THR A 39 19.73 9.37 4.10
C THR A 39 18.45 8.68 3.60
N PRO A 40 17.94 9.04 2.40
CA PRO A 40 16.75 8.40 1.83
C PRO A 40 16.89 6.88 1.72
N ALA A 41 18.08 6.38 1.38
CA ALA A 41 18.36 4.95 1.31
C ALA A 41 18.20 4.26 2.68
N ALA A 42 18.72 4.85 3.75
CA ALA A 42 18.56 4.31 5.10
C ALA A 42 17.09 4.31 5.54
N ALA A 43 16.35 5.38 5.23
CA ALA A 43 14.93 5.48 5.54
C ALA A 43 14.12 4.38 4.82
N ILE A 44 14.38 4.15 3.53
CA ILE A 44 13.71 3.12 2.73
C ILE A 44 13.98 1.73 3.32
N ILE A 45 15.25 1.38 3.56
CA ILE A 45 15.64 0.06 4.13
C ILE A 45 14.91 -0.19 5.46
N LEU A 46 14.94 0.81 6.34
CA LEU A 46 14.32 0.70 7.65
C LEU A 46 12.81 0.50 7.53
N LEU A 47 12.14 1.24 6.64
CA LEU A 47 10.71 1.12 6.43
C LEU A 47 10.30 -0.22 5.81
N THR A 48 11.09 -0.75 4.87
CA THR A 48 10.84 -2.07 4.30
C THR A 48 10.86 -3.15 5.39
N ILE A 49 11.85 -3.11 6.29
CA ILE A 49 11.94 -4.05 7.42
C ILE A 49 10.75 -3.89 8.36
N TYR A 50 10.42 -2.67 8.76
CA TYR A 50 9.30 -2.41 9.68
C TYR A 50 7.96 -2.82 9.08
N ALA A 51 7.71 -2.48 7.82
CA ALA A 51 6.49 -2.86 7.11
C ALA A 51 6.38 -4.38 6.97
N ALA A 52 7.45 -5.08 6.60
CA ALA A 52 7.45 -6.54 6.49
C ALA A 52 7.17 -7.23 7.83
N LEU A 53 7.84 -6.79 8.90
CA LEU A 53 7.61 -7.31 10.26
C LEU A 53 6.19 -7.04 10.74
N PHE A 54 5.68 -5.83 10.49
CA PHE A 54 4.33 -5.45 10.87
C PHE A 54 3.28 -6.27 10.12
N SER A 55 3.44 -6.40 8.79
CA SER A 55 2.56 -7.22 7.96
C SER A 55 2.60 -8.68 8.38
N ALA A 56 3.77 -9.25 8.68
CA ALA A 56 3.88 -10.61 9.21
C ALA A 56 3.18 -10.77 10.56
N ALA A 57 3.43 -9.86 11.51
CA ALA A 57 2.84 -9.92 12.85
C ALA A 57 1.31 -9.80 12.81
N MET A 58 0.78 -8.85 12.05
CA MET A 58 -0.67 -8.69 11.88
C MET A 58 -1.28 -9.85 11.09
N LEU A 59 -0.61 -10.36 10.06
CA LEU A 59 -1.12 -11.49 9.30
C LEU A 59 -1.24 -12.73 10.18
N VAL A 60 -0.29 -13.00 11.07
CA VAL A 60 -0.40 -14.12 12.03
C VAL A 60 -1.64 -13.97 12.92
N GLN A 61 -1.93 -12.76 13.39
CA GLN A 61 -3.10 -12.47 14.24
C GLN A 61 -4.42 -12.54 13.48
N LEU A 62 -4.43 -12.12 12.21
CA LEU A 62 -5.63 -11.98 11.38
C LEU A 62 -5.74 -13.06 10.29
N ARG A 63 -4.92 -14.11 10.32
CA ARG A 63 -4.85 -15.16 9.28
C ARG A 63 -6.18 -15.85 8.98
N ARG A 64 -7.12 -15.83 9.93
CA ARG A 64 -8.46 -16.42 9.78
C ARG A 64 -9.42 -15.53 8.98
N ASP A 65 -9.14 -14.23 8.91
CA ASP A 65 -9.93 -13.22 8.22
C ASP A 65 -9.42 -12.98 6.76
N VAL A 66 -8.45 -13.79 6.33
CA VAL A 66 -7.81 -13.73 5.01
C VAL A 66 -8.71 -14.39 3.96
N GLU A 67 -8.83 -13.77 2.78
CA GLU A 67 -9.55 -14.27 1.62
C GLU A 67 -8.57 -14.69 0.52
N PRO A 68 -8.14 -15.96 0.46
CA PRO A 68 -7.02 -16.39 -0.38
C PRO A 68 -7.26 -16.17 -1.88
N ARG A 69 -8.51 -16.29 -2.33
CA ARG A 69 -8.88 -16.06 -3.73
C ARG A 69 -8.65 -14.60 -4.13
N ALA A 70 -9.09 -13.65 -3.31
CA ALA A 70 -8.90 -12.23 -3.59
C ALA A 70 -7.40 -11.86 -3.61
N ILE A 71 -6.60 -12.44 -2.72
CA ILE A 71 -5.15 -12.24 -2.72
C ILE A 71 -4.51 -12.83 -3.97
N ALA A 72 -4.88 -14.05 -4.36
CA ALA A 72 -4.35 -14.67 -5.58
C ALA A 72 -4.63 -13.79 -6.80
N ASP A 73 -5.84 -13.26 -6.93
CA ASP A 73 -6.22 -12.36 -8.03
C ASP A 73 -5.38 -11.08 -8.03
N LEU A 74 -5.19 -10.47 -6.86
CA LEU A 74 -4.35 -9.29 -6.72
C LEU A 74 -2.88 -9.58 -7.09
N LEU A 75 -2.33 -10.71 -6.64
CA LEU A 75 -0.94 -11.10 -6.91
C LEU A 75 -0.72 -11.43 -8.38
N VAL A 76 -1.65 -12.16 -9.02
CA VAL A 76 -1.60 -12.46 -10.46
C VAL A 76 -1.67 -11.17 -11.28
N GLY A 77 -2.58 -10.26 -10.92
CA GLY A 77 -2.64 -8.95 -11.56
C GLY A 77 -1.34 -8.16 -11.36
N THR A 78 -0.78 -8.18 -10.15
CA THR A 78 0.47 -7.47 -9.83
C THR A 78 1.62 -7.99 -10.67
N LEU A 79 1.79 -9.32 -10.77
CA LEU A 79 2.79 -9.94 -11.64
C LEU A 79 2.68 -9.47 -13.10
N ALA A 80 1.48 -9.31 -13.62
CA ALA A 80 1.25 -8.80 -14.98
C ALA A 80 1.51 -7.29 -15.11
N GLY A 81 1.20 -6.50 -14.08
CA GLY A 81 1.38 -5.05 -14.05
C GLY A 81 2.82 -4.60 -13.80
N THR A 82 3.62 -5.38 -13.05
CA THR A 82 4.98 -5.01 -12.65
C THR A 82 5.91 -4.70 -13.83
N PRO A 83 5.97 -5.50 -14.91
CA PRO A 83 6.80 -5.17 -16.08
C PRO A 83 6.46 -3.81 -16.69
N LEU A 84 5.17 -3.46 -16.76
CA LEU A 84 4.72 -2.16 -17.25
C LEU A 84 5.11 -1.02 -16.30
N GLY A 85 5.02 -1.26 -14.98
CA GLY A 85 5.48 -0.30 -13.97
C GLY A 85 6.97 -0.03 -14.05
N VAL A 86 7.79 -1.08 -14.13
CA VAL A 86 9.25 -0.98 -14.25
C VAL A 86 9.65 -0.30 -15.56
N TRP A 87 8.98 -0.60 -16.67
CA TRP A 87 9.18 0.12 -17.92
C TRP A 87 8.78 1.60 -17.80
N GLY A 88 7.66 1.88 -17.13
CA GLY A 88 7.21 3.24 -16.83
C GLY A 88 8.19 4.03 -15.96
N LEU A 89 8.86 3.41 -15.00
CA LEU A 89 9.92 4.04 -14.20
C LEU A 89 11.08 4.53 -15.07
N ALA A 90 11.46 3.74 -16.08
CA ALA A 90 12.54 4.12 -17.01
C ALA A 90 12.09 5.17 -18.03
N ALA A 91 10.82 5.17 -18.43
CA ALA A 91 10.30 6.00 -19.52
C ALA A 91 9.65 7.32 -19.07
N LEU A 92 9.15 7.42 -17.85
CA LEU A 92 8.37 8.56 -17.36
C LEU A 92 9.12 9.39 -16.31
N PRO A 93 8.93 10.72 -16.30
CA PRO A 93 9.46 11.54 -15.22
C PRO A 93 8.73 11.25 -13.91
N ALA A 94 9.44 11.29 -12.78
CA ALA A 94 8.88 11.06 -11.44
C ALA A 94 7.66 11.95 -11.12
N SER A 95 7.60 13.16 -11.69
CA SER A 95 6.46 14.07 -11.54
C SER A 95 5.16 13.53 -12.16
N ALA A 96 5.24 12.76 -13.25
CA ALA A 96 4.07 12.12 -13.87
C ALA A 96 3.53 10.99 -12.98
N LEU A 97 4.43 10.18 -12.43
CA LEU A 97 4.10 9.08 -11.52
C LEU A 97 3.43 9.57 -10.23
N ASN A 98 3.98 10.63 -9.61
CA ASN A 98 3.39 11.26 -8.44
C ASN A 98 2.00 11.84 -8.72
N ARG A 99 1.80 12.46 -9.90
CA ARG A 99 0.47 12.95 -10.31
C ARG A 99 -0.54 11.82 -10.49
N LEU A 100 -0.11 10.66 -11.02
CA LEU A 100 -0.99 9.50 -11.19
C LEU A 100 -1.49 8.96 -9.85
N ILE A 101 -0.60 8.83 -8.86
CA ILE A 101 -0.96 8.43 -7.48
C ILE A 101 -1.92 9.46 -6.88
N GLY A 102 -1.58 10.75 -6.95
CA GLY A 102 -2.44 11.82 -6.44
C GLY A 102 -3.82 11.83 -7.08
N LEU A 103 -3.91 11.63 -8.39
CA LEU A 103 -5.17 11.54 -9.12
C LEU A 103 -6.02 10.35 -8.65
N MET A 104 -5.42 9.17 -8.46
CA MET A 104 -6.15 8.01 -7.93
C MET A 104 -6.74 8.29 -6.54
N LEU A 105 -5.96 8.89 -5.64
CA LEU A 105 -6.42 9.24 -4.29
C LEU A 105 -7.53 10.30 -4.32
N VAL A 106 -7.42 11.31 -5.18
CA VAL A 106 -8.46 12.34 -5.35
C VAL A 106 -9.74 11.73 -5.92
N VAL A 107 -9.66 10.89 -6.95
CA VAL A 107 -10.82 10.20 -7.53
C VAL A 107 -11.51 9.35 -6.47
N ALA A 108 -10.74 8.58 -5.70
CA ALA A 108 -11.27 7.80 -4.59
C ALA A 108 -12.01 8.65 -3.55
N PHE A 109 -11.37 9.72 -3.09
CA PHE A 109 -11.96 10.63 -2.11
C PHE A 109 -13.24 11.30 -2.63
N VAL A 110 -13.26 11.70 -3.90
CA VAL A 110 -14.46 12.28 -4.53
C VAL A 110 -15.59 11.25 -4.62
N LEU A 111 -15.28 10.01 -5.01
CA LEU A 111 -16.28 8.93 -5.05
C LEU A 111 -16.85 8.64 -3.67
N GLU A 112 -15.99 8.55 -2.65
CA GLU A 112 -16.39 8.31 -1.26
C GLU A 112 -17.23 9.46 -0.68
N SER A 113 -16.75 10.70 -0.79
CA SER A 113 -17.45 11.89 -0.27
C SER A 113 -18.80 12.16 -0.94
N ARG A 114 -19.00 11.65 -2.17
CA ARG A 114 -20.26 11.75 -2.92
C ARG A 114 -21.18 10.55 -2.71
N GLY A 115 -20.76 9.54 -1.94
CA GLY A 115 -21.50 8.27 -1.81
C GLY A 115 -21.63 7.50 -3.12
N LEU A 116 -20.76 7.79 -4.09
CA LEU A 116 -20.69 7.13 -5.40
C LEU A 116 -19.65 5.99 -5.40
N TYR A 117 -19.07 5.70 -4.24
CA TYR A 117 -18.09 4.64 -4.12
C TYR A 117 -18.74 3.30 -4.47
N PRO A 118 -18.21 2.56 -5.45
CA PRO A 118 -18.85 1.34 -5.93
C PRO A 118 -19.00 0.31 -4.80
N GLU A 119 -20.22 -0.04 -4.46
CA GLU A 119 -20.48 -1.14 -3.53
C GLU A 119 -20.45 -2.47 -4.29
N GLY A 120 -19.66 -3.42 -3.80
CA GLY A 120 -19.72 -4.80 -4.28
C GLY A 120 -19.11 -5.04 -5.67
N LEU A 121 -17.99 -4.37 -6.02
CA LEU A 121 -17.15 -4.76 -7.18
C LEU A 121 -16.49 -6.12 -6.95
N ARG A 122 -17.31 -7.16 -6.92
CA ARG A 122 -16.94 -8.53 -6.57
C ARG A 122 -16.52 -9.30 -7.82
N GLY A 123 -15.56 -10.19 -7.64
CA GLY A 123 -15.16 -11.17 -8.64
C GLY A 123 -13.78 -10.93 -9.23
N HIS A 124 -13.28 -11.99 -9.86
CA HIS A 124 -11.90 -12.15 -10.32
C HIS A 124 -11.39 -10.99 -11.19
N ARG A 125 -12.23 -10.42 -12.03
CA ARG A 125 -11.87 -9.33 -12.95
C ARG A 125 -11.45 -8.06 -12.21
N TRP A 126 -12.12 -7.73 -11.10
CA TRP A 126 -11.83 -6.55 -10.31
C TRP A 126 -10.58 -6.74 -9.46
N GLY A 127 -10.39 -7.95 -8.90
CA GLY A 127 -9.16 -8.32 -8.19
C GLY A 127 -7.93 -8.27 -9.11
N LEU A 128 -8.02 -8.85 -10.30
CA LEU A 128 -6.97 -8.76 -11.32
C LEU A 128 -6.69 -7.31 -11.74
N GLY A 129 -7.73 -6.52 -12.01
CA GLY A 129 -7.57 -5.12 -12.44
C GLY A 129 -6.89 -4.27 -11.36
N ALA A 130 -7.31 -4.42 -10.11
CA ALA A 130 -6.67 -3.78 -8.97
C ALA A 130 -5.23 -4.25 -8.78
N GLY A 131 -4.97 -5.55 -8.98
CA GLY A 131 -3.64 -6.13 -8.98
C GLY A 131 -2.74 -5.53 -10.07
N VAL A 132 -3.23 -5.41 -11.32
CA VAL A 132 -2.48 -4.79 -12.42
C VAL A 132 -2.12 -3.34 -12.09
N ALA A 133 -3.08 -2.57 -11.59
CA ALA A 133 -2.83 -1.20 -11.15
C ALA A 133 -1.81 -1.15 -10.00
N ALA A 134 -1.90 -2.08 -9.05
CA ALA A 134 -0.93 -2.21 -7.96
C ALA A 134 0.48 -2.57 -8.47
N GLY A 135 0.60 -3.47 -9.45
CA GLY A 135 1.87 -3.83 -10.09
C GLY A 135 2.47 -2.68 -10.89
N VAL A 136 1.66 -1.92 -11.63
CA VAL A 136 2.14 -0.74 -12.36
C VAL A 136 2.69 0.31 -11.37
N LEU A 137 1.95 0.64 -10.32
CA LEU A 137 2.40 1.62 -9.33
C LEU A 137 3.52 1.10 -8.42
N GLY A 138 3.50 -0.18 -8.07
CA GLY A 138 4.55 -0.85 -7.32
C GLY A 138 5.87 -0.87 -8.09
N GLY A 139 5.84 -1.29 -9.36
CA GLY A 139 7.00 -1.31 -10.23
C GLY A 139 7.50 0.10 -10.60
N ALA A 140 6.60 1.08 -10.72
CA ALA A 140 6.98 2.43 -11.12
C ALA A 140 7.45 3.31 -9.96
N VAL A 141 6.84 3.19 -8.77
CA VAL A 141 7.00 4.14 -7.66
C VAL A 141 7.17 3.45 -6.30
N GLY A 142 7.25 2.12 -6.26
CA GLY A 142 7.38 1.35 -5.01
C GLY A 142 6.14 1.41 -4.11
N THR A 143 4.98 1.82 -4.64
CA THR A 143 3.77 2.04 -3.81
C THR A 143 2.56 1.31 -4.39
N PRO A 144 2.44 -0.02 -4.20
CA PRO A 144 1.33 -0.81 -4.73
C PRO A 144 0.03 -0.63 -3.92
N GLY A 145 0.07 0.06 -2.78
CA GLY A 145 -1.03 0.11 -1.80
C GLY A 145 -2.34 0.79 -2.25
N PRO A 146 -2.33 1.99 -2.86
CA PRO A 146 -3.57 2.72 -3.13
C PRO A 146 -4.60 1.93 -3.94
N PRO A 147 -4.27 1.28 -5.09
CA PRO A 147 -5.24 0.47 -5.82
C PRO A 147 -5.85 -0.67 -5.01
N VAL A 148 -5.05 -1.32 -4.16
CA VAL A 148 -5.49 -2.46 -3.34
C VAL A 148 -6.39 -2.02 -2.20
N VAL A 149 -6.06 -0.89 -1.55
CA VAL A 149 -6.91 -0.27 -0.52
C VAL A 149 -8.28 0.05 -1.13
N LEU A 150 -8.29 0.70 -2.30
CA LEU A 150 -9.53 1.05 -2.99
C LEU A 150 -10.36 -0.17 -3.34
N TYR A 151 -9.73 -1.21 -3.89
CA TYR A 151 -10.39 -2.48 -4.16
C TYR A 151 -10.98 -3.09 -2.88
N SER A 152 -10.21 -3.18 -1.80
CA SER A 152 -10.67 -3.78 -0.54
C SER A 152 -11.88 -3.06 0.06
N ALA A 153 -11.97 -1.73 -0.09
CA ALA A 153 -13.11 -0.93 0.35
C ALA A 153 -14.42 -1.30 -0.37
N THR A 154 -14.35 -1.83 -1.60
CA THR A 154 -15.53 -2.26 -2.38
C THR A 154 -16.01 -3.69 -2.08
N GLN A 155 -15.24 -4.48 -1.32
CA GLN A 155 -15.53 -5.92 -1.16
C GLN A 155 -16.61 -6.22 -0.10
N GLY A 156 -16.92 -5.26 0.78
CA GLY A 156 -17.81 -5.46 1.91
C GLY A 156 -17.22 -6.35 3.01
N TRP A 157 -15.89 -6.43 3.08
CA TRP A 157 -15.20 -7.13 4.15
C TRP A 157 -15.32 -6.38 5.47
N SER A 158 -15.26 -7.12 6.58
CA SER A 158 -15.12 -6.49 7.90
C SER A 158 -13.82 -5.69 7.97
N ALA A 159 -13.74 -4.72 8.89
CA ALA A 159 -12.50 -3.96 9.11
C ALA A 159 -11.28 -4.87 9.38
N ARG A 160 -11.50 -6.02 10.04
CA ARG A 160 -10.48 -7.06 10.23
C ARG A 160 -10.09 -7.74 8.92
N GLY A 161 -11.07 -8.10 8.08
CA GLY A 161 -10.84 -8.70 6.77
C GLY A 161 -10.08 -7.78 5.81
N ILE A 162 -10.42 -6.48 5.77
CA ILE A 162 -9.66 -5.49 4.98
C ILE A 162 -8.20 -5.49 5.42
N LYS A 163 -7.96 -5.35 6.74
CA LYS A 163 -6.60 -5.35 7.30
C LYS A 163 -5.85 -6.65 7.00
N ALA A 164 -6.49 -7.81 7.16
CA ALA A 164 -5.91 -9.12 6.92
C ALA A 164 -5.44 -9.27 5.46
N ASN A 165 -6.30 -8.94 4.51
CA ASN A 165 -6.01 -9.06 3.08
C ASN A 165 -4.96 -8.05 2.62
N LEU A 166 -4.97 -6.83 3.14
CA LEU A 166 -3.92 -5.84 2.88
C LEU A 166 -2.56 -6.34 3.39
N GLN A 167 -2.48 -6.84 4.63
CA GLN A 167 -1.21 -7.35 5.17
C GLN A 167 -0.71 -8.58 4.40
N ALA A 168 -1.60 -9.48 4.01
CA ALA A 168 -1.23 -10.65 3.20
C ALA A 168 -0.66 -10.24 1.83
N PHE A 169 -1.27 -9.25 1.18
CA PHE A 169 -0.78 -8.72 -0.08
C PHE A 169 0.57 -7.99 0.08
N PHE A 170 0.69 -7.11 1.09
CA PHE A 170 1.92 -6.34 1.31
C PHE A 170 3.09 -7.21 1.73
N LEU A 171 2.88 -8.29 2.49
CA LEU A 171 3.96 -9.20 2.87
C LEU A 171 4.69 -9.79 1.65
N VAL A 172 4.00 -9.94 0.52
CA VAL A 172 4.56 -10.48 -0.72
C VAL A 172 5.12 -9.39 -1.64
N ASN A 173 4.58 -8.16 -1.57
CA ASN A 173 4.87 -7.06 -2.51
C ASN A 173 5.60 -5.86 -1.88
N GLN A 174 6.24 -6.03 -0.72
CA GLN A 174 7.02 -5.00 -0.02
C GLN A 174 8.51 -5.04 -0.33
#